data_AF-A0AAW6KJ16-F1
#
_entry.id   AF-A0AAW6KJ16-F1
#
_cell.length_a   1.000
_cell.length_b   1.000
_cell.length_c   1.000
_cell.angle_alpha   90.00
_cell.angle_beta   90.00
_cell.angle_gamma   90.00
#
_symmetry.space_group_name_H-M   'P 1'
#
loop_
_entity.id
_entity.type
_entity.pdbx_description
1 polymer ?
#
loop_
_entity_poly.entity_id
_entity_poly.type
_entity_poly.pdbx_seq_one_letter_code
_entity_poly.pdbx_strand_id
1 'polypeptide(L)'
;TFEGICPYHKDCLEGMASGPALEKRWGKKGNDLAENEEVWEIEADYLAQALMQYILILCPEKIIMGGGVMKQQQLFPLIRKKLA
;
A
#
# COMPACT_ATOMS: atom_id res chain seq x y z
N THR A 1 12.22 -11.50 -3.52
CA THR A 1 10.77 -11.69 -3.28
C THR A 1 10.49 -11.51 -1.81
N PHE A 2 9.43 -10.79 -1.45
CA PHE A 2 9.05 -10.53 -0.06
C PHE A 2 7.84 -11.41 0.30
N GLU A 3 7.97 -12.23 1.35
CA GLU A 3 6.94 -13.21 1.75
C GLU A 3 5.72 -12.58 2.42
N GLY A 4 5.82 -11.33 2.87
CA GLY A 4 4.80 -10.71 3.70
C GLY A 4 5.01 -10.96 5.20
N ILE A 5 4.28 -10.19 6.01
CA ILE A 5 4.46 -10.17 7.47
C ILE A 5 3.29 -10.73 8.24
N CYS A 6 2.15 -10.97 7.59
CA CYS A 6 0.95 -11.42 8.28
C CYS A 6 1.21 -12.81 8.86
N PRO A 7 1.02 -13.03 10.18
CA PRO A 7 1.28 -14.33 10.78
C PRO A 7 0.34 -15.44 10.28
N TYR A 8 -0.83 -15.07 9.76
CA TYR A 8 -1.84 -15.99 9.26
C TYR A 8 -1.69 -16.27 7.77
N HIS A 9 -1.66 -15.22 6.97
CA HIS A 9 -1.80 -15.33 5.51
C HIS A 9 -0.50 -15.04 4.76
N LYS A 10 0.55 -14.61 5.45
CA LYS A 10 1.81 -14.13 4.87
C LYS A 10 1.61 -12.88 4.01
N ASP A 11 1.17 -13.05 2.76
CA ASP A 11 1.13 -12.05 1.70
C ASP A 11 -0.26 -11.44 1.45
N CYS A 12 -1.15 -11.46 2.46
CA CYS A 12 -2.38 -10.66 2.38
C CYS A 12 -2.08 -9.15 2.30
N LEU A 13 -3.09 -8.34 1.99
CA LEU A 13 -2.95 -6.89 1.86
C LEU A 13 -2.17 -6.25 3.02
N GLU A 14 -2.56 -6.53 4.27
CA GLU A 14 -1.85 -6.00 5.45
C GLU A 14 -0.42 -6.54 5.55
N GLY A 15 -0.24 -7.82 5.21
CA GLY A 15 1.06 -8.48 5.17
C GLY A 15 2.04 -7.84 4.17
N MET A 16 1.53 -7.15 3.15
CA MET A 16 2.31 -6.57 2.06
C MET A 16 2.43 -5.04 2.12
N ALA A 17 1.39 -4.33 2.56
CA ALA A 17 1.23 -2.87 2.46
C ALA A 17 1.08 -2.16 3.82
N SER A 18 1.29 -2.86 4.93
CA SER A 18 1.31 -2.18 6.24
C SER A 18 2.63 -1.45 6.47
N GLY A 19 2.63 -0.42 7.33
CA GLY A 19 3.86 0.26 7.75
C GLY A 19 4.96 -0.70 8.24
N PRO A 20 4.65 -1.71 9.08
CA PRO A 20 5.61 -2.74 9.46
C PRO A 20 6.05 -3.63 8.29
N ALA A 21 5.21 -3.85 7.27
CA ALA A 21 5.59 -4.60 6.08
C ALA A 21 6.62 -3.83 5.25
N LEU A 22 6.39 -2.52 5.06
CA LEU A 22 7.35 -1.60 4.45
C LEU A 22 8.68 -1.61 5.21
N GLU A 23 8.65 -1.47 6.54
CA GLU A 23 9.85 -1.46 7.37
C GLU A 23 10.63 -2.78 7.27
N LYS A 24 9.94 -3.92 7.34
CA LYS A 24 10.58 -5.23 7.22
C LYS A 24 11.12 -5.51 5.81
N ARG A 25 10.46 -4.99 4.76
CA ARG A 25 10.90 -5.17 3.38
C ARG A 25 12.14 -4.35 3.05
N TRP A 26 12.18 -3.09 3.48
CA TRP A 26 13.19 -2.12 3.09
C TRP A 26 14.24 -1.84 4.16
N GLY A 27 14.07 -2.38 5.37
CA GLY A 27 14.99 -2.21 6.50
C GLY A 27 15.01 -0.80 7.09
N LYS A 28 14.07 0.07 6.71
CA LYS A 28 13.95 1.46 7.15
C LYS A 28 12.50 1.82 7.37
N LYS A 29 12.23 2.78 8.26
CA LYS A 29 10.87 3.28 8.48
C LYS A 29 10.35 4.01 7.25
N GLY A 30 9.05 3.96 7.02
CA GLY A 30 8.42 4.61 5.85
C GLY A 30 8.71 6.12 5.73
N ASN A 31 8.97 6.82 6.83
CA ASN A 31 9.35 8.23 6.80
C ASN A 31 10.73 8.45 6.18
N ASP A 32 11.66 7.51 6.34
CA ASP A 32 13.03 7.60 5.83
C ASP A 32 13.15 7.12 4.37
N LEU A 33 12.02 6.67 3.79
CA LEU A 33 11.92 6.14 2.43
C LEU A 33 11.19 7.10 1.47
N ALA A 34 10.86 8.32 1.91
CA ALA A 34 10.05 9.26 1.14
C ALA A 34 10.62 9.56 -0.27
N GLU A 35 11.95 9.61 -0.41
CA GLU A 35 12.63 9.88 -1.69
C GLU A 35 12.81 8.65 -2.58
N ASN A 36 12.47 7.45 -2.10
CA ASN A 36 12.62 6.22 -2.87
C ASN A 36 11.34 5.91 -3.64
N GLU A 37 11.28 6.31 -4.91
CA GLU A 37 10.12 6.13 -5.79
C GLU A 37 9.68 4.66 -5.92
N GLU A 38 10.64 3.71 -5.96
CA GLU A 38 10.34 2.28 -6.13
C GLU A 38 9.48 1.74 -4.98
N VAL A 39 9.73 2.22 -3.75
CA VAL A 39 8.95 1.83 -2.56
C VAL A 39 7.48 2.18 -2.76
N TRP A 40 7.21 3.41 -3.22
CA TRP A 40 5.85 3.95 -3.31
C TRP A 40 5.12 3.50 -4.56
N GLU A 41 5.84 3.19 -5.64
CA GLU A 41 5.28 2.52 -6.81
C GLU A 41 4.72 1.14 -6.45
N ILE A 42 5.50 0.33 -5.74
CA ILE A 42 5.08 -1.01 -5.30
C ILE A 42 3.95 -0.91 -4.26
N GLU A 43 4.06 0.01 -3.30
CA GLU A 43 3.01 0.23 -2.30
C GLU A 43 1.69 0.64 -2.95
N ALA A 44 1.75 1.53 -3.94
CA ALA A 44 0.58 1.95 -4.70
C ALA A 44 -0.03 0.80 -5.52
N ASP A 45 0.76 -0.17 -6.01
CA ASP A 45 0.23 -1.35 -6.71
C ASP A 45 -0.61 -2.23 -5.78
N TYR A 46 -0.16 -2.47 -4.55
CA TYR A 46 -0.94 -3.27 -3.59
C TYR A 46 -2.24 -2.58 -3.20
N LEU A 47 -2.17 -1.28 -2.92
CA LEU A 47 -3.35 -0.50 -2.55
C LEU A 47 -4.33 -0.38 -3.71
N ALA A 48 -3.86 -0.15 -4.94
CA ALA A 48 -4.71 -0.11 -6.12
C ALA A 48 -5.44 -1.43 -6.36
N GLN A 49 -4.74 -2.57 -6.23
CA GLN A 49 -5.37 -3.89 -6.32
C GLN A 49 -6.47 -4.06 -5.27
N ALA A 50 -6.20 -3.73 -4.00
CA ALA A 50 -7.20 -3.81 -2.94
C ALA A 50 -8.42 -2.91 -3.22
N LEU A 51 -8.18 -1.68 -3.64
CA LEU A 51 -9.24 -0.72 -3.96
C LEU A 51 -10.10 -1.19 -5.13
N MET A 52 -9.51 -1.80 -6.16
CA MET A 52 -10.26 -2.40 -7.27
C MET A 52 -11.21 -3.48 -6.76
N GLN A 53 -10.75 -4.36 -5.87
CA GLN A 53 -11.61 -5.38 -5.26
C GLN A 53 -12.75 -4.73 -4.48
N TYR A 54 -12.48 -3.69 -3.68
CA TYR A 54 -13.53 -3.00 -2.92
C TYR A 54 -14.54 -2.30 -3.82
N ILE A 55 -14.09 -1.69 -4.91
CA ILE A 55 -14.97 -1.03 -5.89
C ILE A 55 -15.90 -2.06 -6.52
N LEU A 56 -15.36 -3.19 -7.00
CA LEU A 56 -16.14 -4.21 -7.69
C LEU A 56 -17.11 -4.96 -6.77
N ILE A 57 -16.76 -5.13 -5.49
CA ILE A 57 -17.58 -5.87 -4.52
C ILE A 57 -18.63 -4.96 -3.87
N LEU A 58 -18.28 -3.73 -3.51
CA LEU A 58 -19.09 -2.87 -2.65
C LEU A 58 -19.67 -1.64 -3.37
N CYS A 59 -19.13 -1.26 -4.53
CA CYS A 59 -19.51 -0.06 -5.29
C CYS A 59 -19.64 1.22 -4.41
N PRO A 60 -18.59 1.61 -3.65
CA PRO A 60 -18.65 2.78 -2.81
C PRO A 60 -18.58 4.06 -3.65
N GLU A 61 -19.36 5.08 -3.28
CA GLU A 61 -19.29 6.40 -3.92
C GLU A 61 -18.03 7.20 -3.52
N LYS A 62 -17.45 6.89 -2.35
CA LYS A 62 -16.25 7.55 -1.84
C LYS A 62 -15.44 6.60 -0.96
N ILE A 63 -14.13 6.57 -1.21
CA ILE A 63 -13.16 5.84 -0.38
C ILE A 63 -12.25 6.85 0.31
N ILE A 64 -12.12 6.74 1.63
CA ILE A 64 -11.26 7.60 2.45
C ILE A 64 -10.10 6.74 2.94
N MET A 65 -8.87 7.11 2.57
CA MET A 65 -7.65 6.41 2.98
C MET A 65 -6.91 7.20 4.05
N GLY A 66 -6.62 6.56 5.18
CA GLY A 66 -5.91 7.14 6.32
C GLY A 66 -4.77 6.26 6.81
N GLY A 67 -4.19 6.60 7.96
CA GLY A 67 -3.07 5.87 8.57
C GLY A 67 -1.71 6.50 8.28
N GLY A 68 -0.66 5.95 8.92
CA GLY A 68 0.69 6.51 8.87
C GLY A 68 1.32 6.48 7.47
N VAL A 69 1.11 5.39 6.73
CA VAL A 69 1.62 5.20 5.36
C VAL A 69 1.03 6.26 4.42
N MET A 70 -0.28 6.51 4.52
CA MET A 70 -1.00 7.49 3.71
C MET A 70 -0.61 8.96 3.98
N LYS A 71 0.27 9.23 4.96
CA LYS A 71 0.86 10.58 5.11
C LYS A 71 1.75 10.95 3.93
N GLN A 72 2.31 9.97 3.23
CA GLN A 72 3.09 10.19 2.02
C GLN A 72 2.18 10.56 0.85
N GLN A 73 2.04 11.87 0.60
CA GLN A 73 1.04 12.40 -0.32
C GLN A 73 1.24 11.93 -1.78
N GLN A 74 2.46 11.55 -2.15
CA GLN A 74 2.78 10.96 -3.47
C GLN A 74 2.03 9.65 -3.76
N LEU A 75 1.53 8.93 -2.74
CA LEU A 75 0.74 7.72 -2.94
C LEU A 75 -0.58 7.98 -3.66
N PHE A 76 -1.27 9.09 -3.38
CA PHE A 76 -2.58 9.36 -3.96
C PHE A 76 -2.58 9.43 -5.49
N PRO A 77 -1.69 10.20 -6.17
CA PRO A 77 -1.64 10.19 -7.62
C PRO A 77 -1.21 8.83 -8.19
N LEU A 78 -0.29 8.11 -7.54
CA LEU A 78 0.16 6.79 -7.98
C LEU A 78 -0.96 5.74 -7.95
N ILE A 79 -1.70 5.69 -6.84
CA ILE A 79 -2.83 4.78 -6.67
C ILE A 79 -3.91 5.07 -7.73
N ARG A 80 -4.23 6.35 -7.96
CA ARG A 80 -5.20 6.75 -9.00
C ARG A 80 -4.76 6.33 -10.40
N LYS A 81 -3.48 6.44 -10.71
CA LYS A 81 -2.92 6.01 -12.00
C LYS A 81 -3.00 4.48 -12.18
N LYS A 82 -2.77 3.71 -11.11
CA LYS A 82 -2.78 2.24 -11.14
C LYS A 82 -4.18 1.63 -11.07
N LEU A 83 -5.16 2.38 -10.58
CA LEU A 83 -6.58 2.00 -10.59
C LEU A 83 -7.26 2.17 -11.95
N ALA A 84 -6.63 2.91 -12.88
CA ALA A 84 -7.19 3.27 -14.18
C ALA A 84 -7.23 2.09 -15.16
#